data_AF-A0A8H9UMU2-F1
#
_entry.id   AF-A0A8H9UMU2-F1
#
_cell.length_a   1.000
_cell.length_b   1.000
_cell.length_c   1.000
_cell.angle_alpha   90.00
_cell.angle_beta   90.00
_cell.angle_gamma   90.00
#
_symmetry.space_group_name_H-M   'P 1'
#
loop_
_entity.id
_entity.type
_entity.pdbx_description
1 polymer ?
#
loop_
_entity_poly.entity_id
_entity_poly.type
_entity_poly.pdbx_seq_one_letter_code
_entity_poly.pdbx_strand_id
1 'polypeptide(L)'
;MRKVLLPVTAAVCLFLIGVFILNMQLWYSSSTETLGGARYAAKNMDNILDEAFQATRTAMHIAEKKCDLEGQYQLGTEAALRPHLRTLIIIRQGKLWCTSLPGNRILLKQIPVIADTNLLLTPARNTENEIPVLLYQTRFQTNHIIV
;
A
#
# COMPACT_ATOMS: atom_id res chain seq x y z
N MET A 1 21.91 7.59 65.08
CA MET A 1 21.85 7.19 63.65
C MET A 1 20.44 6.84 63.17
N ARG A 2 19.56 6.23 63.99
CA ARG A 2 18.17 5.86 63.61
C ARG A 2 17.25 7.02 63.16
N LYS A 3 17.47 8.24 63.68
CA LYS A 3 16.68 9.44 63.31
C LYS A 3 16.97 9.99 61.91
N VAL A 4 18.13 9.68 61.32
CA VAL A 4 18.54 10.12 59.97
C VAL A 4 18.20 9.06 58.91
N LEU A 5 18.15 7.78 59.31
CA LEU A 5 17.81 6.68 58.40
C LEU A 5 16.39 6.82 57.84
N LEU A 6 15.43 7.20 58.69
CA LEU A 6 14.01 7.30 58.36
C LEU A 6 13.70 8.35 57.27
N PRO A 7 14.21 9.60 57.35
CA PRO A 7 14.01 10.58 56.29
C PRO A 7 14.78 10.22 55.00
N VAL A 8 15.97 9.61 55.11
CA VAL A 8 16.72 9.16 53.93
C VAL A 8 15.99 8.05 53.20
N THR A 9 15.46 7.05 53.91
CA THR A 9 14.65 5.99 53.30
C THR A 9 13.37 6.54 52.68
N ALA A 10 12.72 7.51 53.32
CA ALA A 10 11.52 8.15 52.77
C ALA A 10 11.83 8.91 51.47
N ALA A 11 12.95 9.64 51.42
CA ALA A 11 13.39 10.36 50.23
C ALA A 11 13.69 9.40 49.05
N VAL A 12 14.35 8.26 49.33
CA VAL A 12 14.62 7.23 48.31
C VAL A 12 13.32 6.60 47.81
N CYS A 13 12.37 6.27 48.70
CA CYS A 13 11.07 5.74 48.29
C CYS A 13 10.30 6.72 47.40
N LEU A 14 10.24 8.00 47.77
CA LEU A 14 9.58 9.02 46.96
C LEU A 14 10.26 9.19 45.59
N PHE A 15 11.59 9.15 45.55
CA PHE A 15 12.34 9.21 44.30
C PHE A 15 12.04 8.01 43.39
N LEU A 16 12.06 6.79 43.93
CA LEU A 16 11.75 5.57 43.17
C LEU A 16 10.31 5.56 42.64
N ILE A 17 9.35 6.00 43.46
CA ILE A 17 7.95 6.13 43.04
C ILE A 17 7.82 7.17 41.92
N GLY A 18 8.50 8.31 42.03
CA GLY A 18 8.50 9.33 40.98
C GLY A 18 9.07 8.81 39.65
N VAL A 19 10.23 8.16 39.68
CA VAL A 19 10.85 7.54 38.49
C VAL A 19 9.94 6.45 37.90
N PHE A 20 9.30 5.64 38.74
CA PHE A 20 8.38 4.60 38.30
C PHE A 20 7.16 5.19 37.57
N ILE A 21 6.51 6.21 38.15
CA ILE A 21 5.35 6.88 37.54
C ILE A 21 5.73 7.49 36.18
N LEU A 22 6.87 8.17 36.09
CA LEU A 22 7.33 8.77 34.83
C LEU A 22 7.60 7.71 33.76
N ASN A 23 8.26 6.61 34.10
CA ASN A 23 8.51 5.51 33.16
C ASN A 23 7.22 4.83 32.72
N MET A 24 6.25 4.66 33.62
CA MET A 24 4.95 4.07 33.29
C MET A 24 4.16 4.95 32.30
N GLN A 25 4.15 6.27 32.50
CA GLN A 25 3.51 7.21 31.59
C GLN A 25 4.19 7.22 30.21
N LEU A 26 5.53 7.21 30.18
CA LEU A 26 6.30 7.16 28.94
C LEU A 26 5.99 5.89 28.15
N TRP A 27 5.95 4.74 28.82
CA TRP A 27 5.61 3.46 28.20
C TRP A 27 4.17 3.43 27.67
N TYR A 28 3.22 3.98 28.43
CA TYR A 28 1.83 4.07 27.99
C TYR A 28 1.69 4.97 26.75
N SER A 29 2.32 6.15 26.77
CA SER A 29 2.34 7.08 25.62
C SER A 29 2.91 6.40 24.38
N SER A 30 4.10 5.81 24.49
CA SER A 30 4.76 5.10 23.38
C SER A 30 3.94 3.91 22.86
N SER A 31 3.27 3.16 23.74
CA SER A 31 2.39 2.05 23.35
C SER A 31 1.14 2.53 22.60
N THR A 32 0.56 3.66 23.01
CA THR A 32 -0.58 4.25 22.29
C THR A 32 -0.19 4.85 20.95
N GLU A 33 0.99 5.47 20.85
CA GLU A 33 1.53 6.01 19.60
C GLU A 33 1.86 4.91 18.60
N THR A 34 2.49 3.82 19.04
CA THR A 34 2.79 2.67 18.16
C THR A 34 1.52 2.01 17.65
N LEU A 35 0.50 1.84 18.49
CA LEU A 35 -0.79 1.30 18.08
C LEU A 35 -1.57 2.26 17.17
N GLY A 36 -1.47 3.57 17.41
CA GLY A 36 -2.00 4.62 16.52
C GLY A 36 -1.32 4.61 15.16
N GLY A 37 0.01 4.54 15.13
CA GLY A 37 0.82 4.45 13.91
C GLY A 37 0.54 3.18 13.11
N ALA A 38 0.40 2.03 13.77
CA ALA A 38 0.02 0.77 13.11
C ALA A 38 -1.37 0.86 12.47
N ARG A 39 -2.36 1.41 13.18
CA ARG A 39 -3.71 1.63 12.64
C ARG A 39 -3.72 2.61 11.47
N TYR A 40 -2.93 3.67 11.56
CA TYR A 40 -2.78 4.63 10.49
C TYR A 40 -2.17 4.00 9.23
N ALA A 41 -1.10 3.20 9.39
CA ALA A 41 -0.48 2.47 8.30
C ALA A 41 -1.45 1.47 7.65
N ALA A 42 -2.17 0.69 8.46
CA ALA A 42 -3.18 -0.26 7.97
C ALA A 42 -4.28 0.45 7.19
N LYS A 43 -4.82 1.55 7.73
CA LYS A 43 -5.85 2.35 7.05
C LYS A 43 -5.37 2.92 5.72
N ASN A 44 -4.11 3.39 5.65
CA ASN A 44 -3.54 3.86 4.40
C ASN A 44 -3.38 2.74 3.37
N MET A 45 -2.95 1.54 3.81
CA MET A 45 -2.89 0.37 2.93
C MET A 45 -4.28 -0.02 2.41
N ASP A 46 -5.29 -0.03 3.27
CA ASP A 46 -6.67 -0.32 2.89
C ASP A 46 -7.20 0.69 1.86
N ASN A 47 -6.91 1.99 2.05
CA ASN A 47 -7.29 3.02 1.08
C ASN A 47 -6.63 2.79 -0.30
N ILE A 48 -5.33 2.46 -0.33
CA ILE A 48 -4.62 2.16 -1.58
C ILE A 48 -5.24 0.95 -2.29
N LEU A 49 -5.57 -0.10 -1.54
CA LEU A 49 -6.18 -1.31 -2.09
C LEU A 49 -7.61 -1.07 -2.58
N ASP A 50 -8.38 -0.24 -1.87
CA ASP A 50 -9.73 0.13 -2.31
C ASP A 50 -9.69 0.98 -3.59
N GLU A 51 -8.75 1.92 -3.70
CA GLU A 51 -8.50 2.66 -4.95
C GLU A 51 -8.15 1.70 -6.11
N ALA A 52 -7.25 0.76 -5.89
CA ALA A 52 -6.87 -0.24 -6.90
C ALA A 52 -8.06 -1.12 -7.31
N PHE A 53 -8.87 -1.56 -6.33
CA PHE A 53 -10.08 -2.34 -6.60
C PHE A 53 -11.09 -1.56 -7.44
N GLN A 54 -11.36 -0.30 -7.07
CA GLN A 54 -12.26 0.57 -7.84
C GLN A 54 -11.74 0.80 -9.27
N ALA A 55 -10.44 1.05 -9.43
CA ALA A 55 -9.84 1.28 -10.75
C ALA A 55 -9.91 0.00 -11.62
N THR A 56 -9.70 -1.18 -11.04
CA THR A 56 -9.88 -2.44 -11.79
C THR A 56 -11.32 -2.66 -12.22
N ARG A 57 -12.32 -2.28 -11.41
CA ARG A 57 -13.74 -2.34 -11.80
C ARG A 57 -14.05 -1.43 -12.99
N THR A 58 -13.53 -0.21 -12.99
CA THR A 58 -13.64 0.69 -14.15
C THR A 58 -12.97 0.08 -15.38
N ALA A 59 -11.77 -0.49 -15.22
CA ALA A 59 -11.07 -1.17 -16.30
C ALA A 59 -11.81 -2.42 -16.81
N MET A 60 -12.57 -3.14 -15.97
CA MET A 60 -13.42 -4.26 -16.43
C MET A 60 -14.49 -3.78 -17.39
N HIS A 61 -15.15 -2.66 -17.10
CA HIS A 61 -16.15 -2.07 -18.00
C HIS A 61 -15.54 -1.63 -19.34
N ILE A 62 -14.29 -1.17 -19.34
CA ILE A 62 -13.55 -0.87 -20.57
C ILE A 62 -13.19 -2.17 -21.30
N ALA A 63 -12.86 -3.24 -20.56
CA ALA A 63 -12.49 -4.54 -21.10
C ALA A 63 -13.66 -5.32 -21.74
N GLU A 64 -14.90 -5.05 -21.31
CA GLU A 64 -16.13 -5.53 -21.97
C GLU A 64 -16.37 -4.84 -23.31
N LYS A 65 -15.91 -3.58 -23.44
CA LYS A 65 -15.97 -2.80 -24.68
C LYS A 65 -14.72 -3.06 -25.53
N LYS A 66 -14.57 -2.36 -26.66
CA LYS A 66 -13.31 -2.35 -27.42
C LYS A 66 -12.36 -1.31 -26.81
N CYS A 67 -11.08 -1.63 -26.69
CA CYS A 67 -10.04 -0.63 -26.40
C CYS A 67 -9.80 0.21 -27.66
N ASP A 68 -10.59 1.26 -27.81
CA ASP A 68 -10.39 2.35 -28.76
C ASP A 68 -9.65 3.51 -28.07
N LEU A 69 -9.33 4.57 -28.81
CA LEU A 69 -8.70 5.80 -28.33
C LEU A 69 -9.44 6.38 -27.11
N GLU A 70 -10.77 6.32 -27.12
CA GLU A 70 -11.62 6.72 -25.98
C GLU A 70 -11.43 5.81 -24.75
N GLY A 71 -11.36 4.49 -24.95
CA GLY A 71 -11.13 3.54 -23.87
C GLY A 71 -9.74 3.71 -23.25
N GLN A 72 -8.73 3.99 -24.08
CA GLN A 72 -7.39 4.32 -23.63
C GLN A 72 -7.36 5.65 -22.87
N TYR A 73 -8.07 6.67 -23.35
CA TYR A 73 -8.18 7.97 -22.68
C TYR A 73 -8.87 7.87 -21.32
N GLN A 74 -9.97 7.11 -21.23
CA GLN A 74 -10.67 6.83 -19.97
C GLN A 74 -9.76 6.10 -18.98
N LEU A 75 -9.01 5.10 -19.44
CA LEU A 75 -8.06 4.36 -18.62
C LEU A 75 -6.89 5.25 -18.14
N GLY A 76 -6.40 6.14 -19.01
CA GLY A 76 -5.43 7.18 -18.68
C GLY A 76 -5.94 8.17 -17.63
N THR A 77 -7.21 8.55 -17.75
CA THR A 77 -7.86 9.48 -16.82
C THR A 77 -8.08 8.84 -15.46
N GLU A 78 -8.55 7.59 -15.41
CA GLU A 78 -8.68 6.84 -14.16
C GLU A 78 -7.31 6.70 -13.46
N ALA A 79 -6.25 6.39 -14.21
CA ALA A 79 -4.90 6.32 -13.64
C ALA A 79 -4.41 7.67 -13.08
N ALA A 80 -4.78 8.79 -13.72
CA ALA A 80 -4.36 10.12 -13.29
C ALA A 80 -5.19 10.68 -12.12
N LEU A 81 -6.46 10.27 -11.99
CA LEU A 81 -7.35 10.71 -10.92
C LEU A 81 -7.10 9.97 -9.59
N ARG A 82 -6.50 8.78 -9.64
CA ARG A 82 -6.19 7.98 -8.45
C ARG A 82 -4.79 8.30 -7.95
N PRO A 83 -4.64 8.94 -6.77
CA PRO A 83 -3.35 9.48 -6.33
C PRO A 83 -2.30 8.40 -6.05
N HIS A 84 -2.71 7.16 -5.80
CA HIS A 84 -1.80 6.07 -5.44
C HIS A 84 -1.50 5.11 -6.59
N LEU A 85 -2.21 5.23 -7.70
CA LEU A 85 -2.06 4.35 -8.86
C LEU A 85 -1.23 5.07 -9.92
N ARG A 86 -0.31 4.35 -10.55
CA ARG A 86 0.57 4.94 -11.58
C ARG A 86 0.19 4.51 -12.99
N THR A 87 -0.32 3.30 -13.17
CA THR A 87 -0.59 2.74 -14.49
C THR A 87 -1.69 1.69 -14.38
N LEU A 88 -2.57 1.63 -15.37
CA LEU A 88 -3.49 0.53 -15.55
C LEU A 88 -3.19 -0.18 -16.87
N ILE A 89 -3.20 -1.52 -16.81
CA ILE A 89 -2.88 -2.39 -17.93
C ILE A 89 -3.95 -3.47 -18.02
N ILE A 90 -4.49 -3.67 -19.22
CA ILE A 90 -5.40 -4.77 -19.52
C ILE A 90 -4.68 -5.73 -20.45
N ILE A 91 -4.55 -6.97 -20.01
CA ILE A 91 -3.91 -8.07 -20.73
C ILE A 91 -4.99 -9.05 -21.15
N ARG A 92 -5.07 -9.37 -22.43
CA ARG A 92 -6.02 -10.34 -22.98
C ARG A 92 -5.24 -11.47 -23.63
N GLN A 93 -5.49 -12.71 -23.21
CA GLN A 93 -4.79 -13.89 -23.74
C GLN A 93 -3.24 -13.77 -23.69
N GLY A 94 -2.70 -13.18 -22.62
CA GLY A 94 -1.25 -13.01 -22.44
C GLY A 94 -0.62 -11.90 -23.30
N LYS A 95 -1.43 -11.12 -24.04
CA LYS A 95 -0.97 -9.95 -24.80
C LYS A 95 -1.53 -8.67 -24.21
N LEU A 96 -0.72 -7.61 -24.26
CA LEU A 96 -1.15 -6.27 -23.92
C LEU A 96 -2.31 -5.86 -24.85
N TRP A 97 -3.45 -5.50 -24.26
CA TRP A 97 -4.65 -5.14 -24.99
C TRP A 97 -5.03 -3.67 -24.83
N CYS A 98 -4.85 -3.10 -23.63
CA CYS A 98 -5.08 -1.68 -23.36
C CYS A 98 -4.12 -1.19 -22.26
N THR A 99 -3.69 0.06 -22.31
CA THR A 99 -2.84 0.65 -21.27
C THR A 99 -3.14 2.13 -21.07
N SER A 100 -3.07 2.60 -19.82
CA SER A 100 -3.19 4.02 -19.47
C SER A 100 -2.00 4.86 -19.93
N LEU A 101 -0.88 4.23 -20.34
CA LEU A 101 0.33 4.93 -20.76
C LEU A 101 0.22 5.39 -22.23
N PRO A 102 0.60 6.65 -22.54
CA PRO A 102 0.64 7.14 -23.91
C PRO A 102 1.84 6.54 -24.67
N GLY A 103 1.55 5.99 -25.85
CA GLY A 103 2.47 5.07 -26.53
C GLY A 103 2.54 3.74 -25.79
N ASN A 104 2.70 2.63 -26.50
CA ASN A 104 2.65 1.26 -25.97
C ASN A 104 3.81 0.92 -25.00
N ARG A 105 3.94 1.70 -23.91
CA ARG A 105 4.98 1.63 -22.89
C ARG A 105 4.41 0.84 -21.74
N ILE A 106 5.18 -0.12 -21.26
CA ILE A 106 4.80 -0.99 -20.16
C ILE A 106 5.84 -0.71 -19.07
N LEU A 107 5.43 -0.48 -17.83
CA LEU A 107 6.38 -0.36 -16.72
C LEU A 107 7.12 -1.68 -16.43
N LEU A 108 6.62 -2.78 -16.99
CA LEU A 108 7.08 -4.15 -16.78
C LEU A 108 7.82 -4.62 -18.03
N LYS A 109 9.10 -4.99 -17.87
CA LYS A 109 9.92 -5.61 -18.93
C LYS A 109 9.35 -6.97 -19.35
N GLN A 110 8.74 -7.67 -18.40
CA GLN A 110 8.10 -8.95 -18.62
C GLN A 110 6.72 -8.93 -17.95
N ILE A 111 5.71 -9.40 -18.67
CA ILE A 111 4.41 -9.69 -18.06
C ILE A 111 4.65 -10.79 -17.03
N PRO A 112 4.41 -10.54 -15.72
CA PRO A 112 4.60 -11.56 -14.70
C PRO A 112 3.72 -12.77 -15.01
N VAL A 113 4.22 -13.96 -14.65
CA VAL A 113 3.40 -15.18 -14.71
C VAL A 113 2.15 -14.91 -13.89
N ILE A 114 1.00 -15.02 -14.55
CA ILE A 114 -0.32 -14.78 -13.95
C ILE A 114 -0.46 -15.72 -12.75
N ALA A 115 -0.27 -15.16 -11.55
CA ALA A 115 -0.49 -15.85 -10.30
C ALA A 115 -1.95 -15.63 -9.87
N ASP A 116 -2.57 -16.63 -9.24
CA ASP A 116 -3.95 -16.52 -8.72
C ASP A 116 -4.07 -15.61 -7.47
N THR A 117 -3.06 -14.79 -7.17
CA THR A 117 -3.06 -13.86 -6.04
C THR A 117 -3.40 -12.44 -6.48
N ASN A 118 -4.25 -11.70 -5.77
CA ASN A 118 -4.60 -10.33 -6.17
C ASN A 118 -3.43 -9.33 -6.02
N LEU A 119 -2.40 -9.69 -5.25
CA LEU A 119 -1.23 -8.85 -5.01
C LEU A 119 0.03 -9.61 -5.40
N LEU A 120 0.92 -8.91 -6.12
CA LEU A 120 2.22 -9.45 -6.52
C LEU A 120 3.29 -8.37 -6.40
N LEU A 121 4.32 -8.63 -5.61
CA LEU A 121 5.50 -7.78 -5.58
C LEU A 121 6.45 -8.18 -6.70
N THR A 122 6.59 -7.32 -7.70
CA THR A 122 7.48 -7.55 -8.84
C THR A 122 8.88 -7.01 -8.52
N PRO A 123 9.94 -7.84 -8.68
CA PRO A 123 11.30 -7.41 -8.40
C PRO A 123 11.77 -6.38 -9.43
N ALA A 124 12.70 -5.51 -9.02
CA ALA A 124 13.30 -4.46 -9.84
C ALA A 124 13.80 -4.95 -11.23
N ARG A 125 14.38 -6.14 -11.30
CA ARG A 125 14.87 -6.73 -12.57
C ARG A 125 13.79 -6.88 -13.64
N ASN A 126 12.52 -6.95 -13.24
CA ASN A 126 11.38 -7.15 -14.13
C ASN A 126 10.66 -5.82 -14.46
N THR A 127 11.17 -4.67 -14.00
CA THR A 127 10.60 -3.35 -14.27
C THR A 127 11.55 -2.52 -15.14
N GLU A 128 10.99 -1.60 -15.93
CA GLU A 128 11.78 -0.72 -16.81
C GLU A 128 12.73 0.18 -16.01
N ASN A 129 12.25 0.69 -14.87
CA ASN A 129 12.97 1.67 -14.07
C ASN A 129 13.85 1.04 -12.97
N GLU A 130 13.99 -0.28 -12.93
CA GLU A 130 14.75 -1.02 -11.89
C GLU A 130 14.27 -0.75 -10.46
N ILE A 131 12.98 -0.40 -10.31
CA ILE A 131 12.32 -0.16 -9.02
C ILE A 131 11.33 -1.30 -8.80
N PRO A 132 11.30 -1.93 -7.60
CA PRO A 132 10.28 -2.92 -7.29
C PRO A 132 8.90 -2.25 -7.24
N VAL A 133 7.91 -2.90 -7.85
CA VAL A 133 6.54 -2.39 -7.90
C VAL A 133 5.59 -3.43 -7.33
N LEU A 134 4.64 -2.98 -6.51
CA LEU A 134 3.52 -3.79 -6.09
C LEU A 134 2.45 -3.71 -7.16
N LEU A 135 2.04 -4.87 -7.67
CA LEU A 135 0.99 -5.01 -8.67
C LEU A 135 -0.28 -5.49 -7.99
N TYR A 136 -1.39 -4.81 -8.27
CA TYR A 136 -2.71 -5.31 -7.97
C TYR A 136 -3.31 -5.92 -9.24
N GLN A 137 -3.68 -7.19 -9.18
CA GLN A 137 -4.21 -7.92 -10.32
C GLN A 137 -5.62 -8.45 -10.06
N THR A 138 -6.48 -8.29 -11.05
CA THR A 138 -7.82 -8.86 -11.05
C THR A 138 -8.07 -9.61 -12.35
N ARG A 139 -8.51 -10.87 -12.23
CA ARG A 139 -8.89 -11.69 -13.36
C ARG A 139 -10.35 -11.48 -13.70
N PHE A 140 -10.63 -11.20 -14.97
CA PHE A 140 -11.98 -11.02 -15.49
C PHE A 140 -12.12 -11.74 -16.83
N GLN A 141 -12.83 -12.87 -16.85
CA GLN A 141 -12.98 -13.73 -18.03
C GLN A 141 -11.61 -14.15 -18.63
N THR A 142 -11.31 -13.73 -19.86
CA THR A 142 -10.02 -13.94 -20.55
C THR A 142 -9.04 -12.79 -20.36
N ASN A 143 -9.47 -11.74 -19.64
CA ASN A 143 -8.71 -10.54 -19.37
C ASN A 143 -8.08 -10.59 -17.98
N HIS A 144 -6.88 -10.03 -17.87
CA HIS A 144 -6.15 -9.82 -16.63
C HIS A 144 -5.88 -8.32 -16.56
N ILE A 145 -6.42 -7.69 -15.53
CA ILE A 145 -6.26 -6.26 -15.30
C ILE A 145 -5.19 -6.12 -14.23
N ILE A 146 -4.18 -5.31 -14.51
CA ILE A 146 -3.05 -5.04 -13.62
C ILE A 146 -2.99 -3.53 -13.38
N VAL A 147 -2.80 -3.15 -12.12
CA VAL A 147 -2.61 -1.78 -11.65
C VAL A 147 -1.30 -1.69 -10.88
#